data_AF-R7S1W7-F1
#
_entry.id   AF-R7S1W7-F1
#
_cell.length_a   1.000
_cell.length_b   1.000
_cell.length_c   1.000
_cell.angle_alpha   90.00
_cell.angle_beta   90.00
_cell.angle_gamma   90.00
#
_symmetry.space_group_name_H-M   'P 1'
#
loop_
_entity.id
_entity.type
_entity.pdbx_description
1 polymer ?
#
loop_
_entity_poly.entity_id
_entity_poly.type
_entity_poly.pdbx_seq_one_letter_code
_entity_poly.pdbx_strand_id
1 'polypeptide(L)'
;NSFRVDLPARLLQRGVHPVFHSSLLRVHVANDDRLFPGRAEMQVADFGEDGGEWAVERILSHKGKGLAAVFEIKWKAGDIT
;
A
#
# COMPACT_ATOMS: atom_id res chain seq x y z
N ASN A 1 -32.10 -8.60 -1.64
CA ASN A 1 -31.23 -9.74 -1.26
C ASN A 1 -29.81 -9.25 -1.06
N SER A 2 -29.26 -9.45 0.13
CA SER A 2 -27.92 -8.99 0.50
C SER A 2 -27.04 -10.17 0.90
N PHE A 3 -25.74 -10.08 0.62
CA PHE A 3 -24.74 -11.09 0.95
C PHE A 3 -23.70 -10.50 1.87
N ARG A 4 -23.17 -11.32 2.77
CA ARG A 4 -22.10 -10.95 3.70
C ARG A 4 -20.84 -11.75 3.38
N VAL A 5 -19.69 -11.09 3.42
CA VAL A 5 -18.36 -11.69 3.29
C VAL A 5 -17.52 -11.37 4.52
N ASP A 6 -16.61 -12.28 4.85
CA ASP A 6 -15.64 -12.03 5.91
C ASP A 6 -14.54 -11.12 5.39
N LEU A 7 -14.34 -10.01 6.08
CA LEU A 7 -13.32 -9.02 5.76
C LEU A 7 -12.27 -8.98 6.87
N PRO A 8 -10.99 -8.80 6.52
CA PRO A 8 -9.94 -8.48 7.49
C PRO A 8 -10.31 -7.28 8.37
N ALA A 9 -9.88 -7.32 9.64
CA ALA A 9 -10.20 -6.28 10.63
C ALA A 9 -9.78 -4.87 10.16
N ARG A 10 -8.67 -4.77 9.42
CA ARG A 10 -8.18 -3.51 8.85
C ARG A 10 -9.16 -2.87 7.88
N LEU A 11 -9.82 -3.66 7.03
CA LEU A 11 -10.82 -3.16 6.08
C LEU A 11 -12.06 -2.66 6.83
N LEU A 12 -12.48 -3.41 7.85
CA LEU A 12 -13.60 -2.99 8.72
C LEU A 12 -13.28 -1.68 9.44
N GLN A 13 -12.06 -1.53 9.95
CA GLN A 13 -11.62 -0.30 10.64
C GLN A 13 -11.62 0.93 9.72
N ARG A 14 -11.37 0.75 8.42
CA ARG A 14 -11.46 1.82 7.41
C ARG A 14 -12.89 2.08 6.90
N GLY A 15 -13.90 1.39 7.46
CA GLY A 15 -15.30 1.58 7.11
C GLY A 15 -15.77 0.76 5.89
N VAL A 16 -15.02 -0.23 5.44
CA VAL A 16 -15.49 -1.13 4.38
C VAL A 16 -16.61 -2.01 4.93
N HIS A 17 -17.78 -1.96 4.29
CA HIS A 17 -18.92 -2.76 4.71
C HIS A 17 -18.80 -4.20 4.20
N PRO A 18 -18.92 -5.22 5.07
CA PRO A 18 -18.85 -6.63 4.67
C PRO A 18 -20.11 -7.11 3.97
N VAL A 19 -21.10 -6.24 3.73
CA VAL A 19 -22.39 -6.59 3.16
C VAL A 19 -22.60 -5.83 1.87
N PHE A 20 -23.03 -6.54 0.82
CA PHE A 20 -23.34 -5.94 -0.48
C PHE A 20 -24.64 -6.53 -1.06
N HIS A 21 -25.28 -5.77 -1.94
CA HIS A 21 -26.52 -6.21 -2.59
C HIS A 21 -26.24 -7.23 -3.70
N SER A 22 -27.15 -8.19 -3.88
CA SER A 22 -27.08 -9.24 -4.92
C SER A 22 -26.79 -8.75 -6.34
N SER A 23 -27.15 -7.51 -6.68
CA SER A 23 -26.87 -6.88 -7.98
C SER A 23 -25.38 -6.63 -8.25
N LEU A 24 -24.52 -6.72 -7.24
CA LEU A 24 -23.08 -6.54 -7.38
C LEU A 24 -22.32 -7.87 -7.55
N LEU A 25 -23.02 -9.01 -7.55
CA LEU A 25 -22.40 -10.31 -7.80
C LEU A 25 -21.80 -10.36 -9.21
N ARG A 26 -20.57 -10.87 -9.28
CA ARG A 26 -19.84 -11.11 -10.52
C ARG A 26 -19.41 -12.58 -10.57
N VAL A 27 -19.17 -13.09 -11.78
CA VAL A 27 -18.60 -14.43 -11.97
C VAL A 27 -17.26 -14.50 -11.23
N HIS A 28 -17.06 -15.59 -10.48
CA HIS A 28 -15.83 -15.80 -9.75
C HIS A 28 -14.64 -15.95 -10.71
N VAL A 29 -13.58 -15.19 -10.46
CA VAL A 29 -12.29 -15.31 -11.13
C VAL A 29 -11.29 -15.79 -10.09
N ALA A 30 -10.59 -16.89 -10.39
CA ALA A 30 -9.58 -17.43 -9.49
C ALA A 30 -8.39 -16.46 -9.35
N ASN A 31 -7.77 -16.47 -8.18
CA ASN A 31 -6.58 -15.66 -7.91
C ASN A 31 -5.39 -16.14 -8.77
N ASP A 32 -4.61 -15.20 -9.31
CA ASP A 32 -3.31 -15.52 -9.90
C ASP A 32 -2.26 -15.60 -8.79
N ASP A 33 -1.95 -16.81 -8.35
CA ASP A 33 -0.99 -17.05 -7.27
C ASP A 33 0.45 -16.67 -7.64
N ARG A 34 0.76 -16.39 -8.92
CA ARG A 34 2.08 -15.85 -9.30
C ARG A 34 2.20 -14.37 -8.98
N LEU A 35 1.12 -13.62 -9.15
CA LEU A 35 1.07 -12.18 -8.88
C LEU A 35 0.72 -11.89 -7.41
N PHE A 36 -0.12 -12.73 -6.80
CA PHE A 36 -0.62 -12.55 -5.44
C PHE A 36 -0.43 -13.81 -4.57
N PRO A 37 0.82 -14.26 -4.35
CA PRO A 37 1.09 -15.52 -3.64
C PRO A 37 0.68 -15.49 -2.16
N GLY A 38 0.70 -14.31 -1.54
CA GLY A 38 0.42 -14.12 -0.12
C GLY A 38 -1.06 -13.86 0.18
N ARG A 39 -1.88 -13.53 -0.83
CA ARG A 39 -3.29 -13.13 -0.69
C ARG A 39 -3.49 -12.09 0.42
N ALA A 40 -2.47 -11.28 0.66
CA ALA A 40 -2.45 -10.30 1.73
C ALA A 40 -3.16 -9.03 1.26
N GLU A 41 -3.95 -8.42 2.14
CA GLU A 41 -4.64 -7.17 1.84
C GLU A 41 -3.67 -6.08 1.33
N MET A 42 -2.46 -6.01 1.90
CA MET A 42 -1.39 -5.08 1.48
C MET A 42 -0.95 -5.22 0.02
N GLN A 43 -1.21 -6.36 -0.63
CA GLN A 43 -0.92 -6.55 -2.05
C GLN A 43 -2.01 -5.96 -2.96
N VAL A 44 -3.21 -5.76 -2.43
CA VAL A 44 -4.39 -5.30 -3.18
C VAL A 44 -4.56 -3.79 -3.09
N ALA A 45 -4.20 -3.19 -1.95
CA ALA A 45 -4.22 -1.75 -1.78
C ALA A 45 -3.10 -1.30 -0.84
N ASP A 46 -2.50 -0.15 -1.16
CA ASP A 46 -1.63 0.55 -0.23
C ASP A 46 -2.49 1.15 0.88
N PHE A 47 -2.24 0.69 2.10
CA PHE A 47 -2.97 1.11 3.29
C PHE A 47 -2.25 2.22 4.06
N GLY A 48 -1.15 2.77 3.54
CA GLY A 48 -0.33 3.73 4.27
C GLY A 48 0.36 3.08 5.48
N GLU A 49 0.57 1.76 5.43
CA GLU A 49 1.61 1.17 6.25
C GLU A 49 2.91 1.52 5.54
N ASP A 50 3.72 2.33 6.22
CA ASP A 50 5.06 2.73 5.82
C ASP A 50 5.84 1.49 5.39
N GLY A 51 5.77 1.17 4.10
CA GLY A 51 6.53 0.10 3.47
C GLY A 51 7.98 0.51 3.51
N GLY A 52 8.60 0.31 4.67
CA GLY A 52 9.90 0.85 5.02
C GLY A 52 10.08 2.27 4.53
N GLU A 53 9.36 3.26 5.08
CA GLU A 53 9.80 4.65 4.87
C GLU A 53 11.21 4.77 5.48
N TRP A 54 12.22 5.01 4.63
CA TRP A 54 13.60 5.08 5.08
C TRP A 54 13.73 6.34 5.93
N ALA A 55 14.05 6.16 7.21
CA ALA A 55 14.19 7.30 8.10
C ALA A 55 15.38 8.17 7.65
N VAL A 56 15.08 9.37 7.16
CA VAL A 56 16.08 10.38 6.81
C VAL A 56 16.54 11.09 8.09
N GLU A 57 17.85 11.27 8.25
CA GLU A 57 18.40 12.13 9.30
C GLU A 57 18.35 13.60 8.86
N ARG A 58 18.92 13.92 7.69
CA ARG A 58 18.90 15.26 7.11
C ARG A 58 19.27 15.27 5.63
N ILE A 59 18.89 16.33 4.92
CA ILE A 59 19.44 16.66 3.60
C ILE A 59 20.76 17.41 3.79
N LEU A 60 21.81 16.99 3.08
CA LEU A 60 23.13 17.60 3.11
C LEU A 60 23.31 18.65 2.01
N SER A 61 22.82 18.36 0.81
CA SER A 61 23.09 19.15 -0.38
C SER A 61 22.00 18.94 -1.44
N HIS A 62 21.91 19.85 -2.41
CA HIS A 62 21.12 19.64 -3.63
C HIS A 62 21.87 20.18 -4.85
N LYS A 63 21.63 19.57 -6.01
CA LYS A 63 22.12 20.03 -7.31
C LYS A 63 20.97 20.05 -8.31
N GLY A 64 21.01 20.96 -9.28
CA GLY A 64 19.96 21.11 -10.29
C GLY A 64 18.82 22.04 -9.87
N LYS A 65 17.79 22.15 -10.70
CA LYS A 65 16.61 23.00 -10.47
C LYS A 65 15.34 22.32 -11.00
N GLY A 66 14.21 22.58 -10.35
CA GLY A 66 12.92 22.02 -10.74
C GLY A 66 12.90 20.49 -10.64
N LEU A 67 12.31 19.83 -11.64
CA LEU A 67 12.20 18.36 -11.70
C LEU A 67 13.55 17.64 -11.87
N ALA A 68 14.62 18.37 -12.20
CA ALA A 68 15.97 17.82 -12.32
C ALA A 68 16.81 18.01 -11.04
N ALA A 69 16.19 18.47 -9.94
CA ALA A 69 16.89 18.61 -8.67
C ALA A 69 17.16 17.23 -8.05
N VAL A 70 18.41 16.99 -7.69
CA VAL A 70 18.86 15.79 -6.98
C VAL A 70 19.35 16.21 -5.60
N PHE A 71 18.98 15.46 -4.57
CA PHE A 71 19.32 15.72 -3.18
C PHE A 71 20.31 14.68 -2.67
N GLU A 72 21.29 15.14 -1.91
CA GLU A 72 22.17 14.30 -1.13
C GLU A 72 21.56 14.16 0.27
N ILE A 73 21.25 12.93 0.65
CA ILE A 73 20.50 12.56 1.84
C ILE A 73 21.41 11.78 2.77
N LYS A 74 21.42 12.15 4.06
CA LYS A 74 21.97 11.32 5.13
C LYS A 74 20.85 10.50 5.75
N TRP A 75 20.97 9.18 5.68
CA TRP A 75 20.02 8.24 6.27
C TRP A 75 20.30 8.07 7.77
N LYS A 76 19.27 7.75 8.57
CA LYS A 76 19.47 7.42 10.00
C LYS A 76 20.37 6.20 10.22
N ALA A 77 20.50 5.32 9.22
CA ALA A 77 21.42 4.20 9.24
C ALA A 77 22.91 4.61 9.11
N GLY A 78 23.17 5.88 8.78
CA GLY A 78 24.52 6.45 8.63
C GLY A 78 25.02 6.55 7.18
N ASP A 79 24.34 5.87 6.25
CA ASP A 79 24.65 5.96 4.83
C ASP A 79 24.34 7.35 4.26
N ILE A 80 25.07 7.73 3.20
CA ILE A 80 24.87 8.98 2.45
C ILE A 80 24.65 8.63 0.99
N THR A 81 23.58 9.14 0.38
CA THR A 81 23.24 8.95 -1.05
C THR A 81 22.82 10.24 -1.70
#